data_AF-U2KGS2-F1
#
_entry.id   AF-U2KGS2-F1
#
_cell.length_a   1.000
_cell.length_b   1.000
_cell.length_c   1.000
_cell.angle_alpha   90.00
_cell.angle_beta   90.00
_cell.angle_gamma   90.00
#
_symmetry.space_group_name_H-M   'P 1'
#
loop_
_entity.id
_entity.type
_entity.pdbx_description
1 polymer ?
#
loop_
_entity_poly.entity_id
_entity_poly.type
_entity_poly.pdbx_seq_one_letter_code
_entity_poly.pdbx_strand_id
1 'polypeptide(L)'
;MWSDGMKNNIKTSIRKFFKTSEGTLFIIFLFVFALMSVLSPGKFLSPINMESMAYQIPEFGILALSMMLVIMTGCMNLSLTFSAALGMIIGGLVMSNLYTANHGALLAVTVGIATMLGIAALCGLFNGWVIALFGVTPMIATLGSSTLFEGICLNITHG
;
A
#
# COMPACT_ATOMS: atom_id res chain seq x y z
N MET A 1 -12.45 -18.83 48.52
CA MET A 1 -11.53 -17.74 48.91
C MET A 1 -10.38 -17.53 47.92
N TRP A 2 -9.69 -18.58 47.41
CA TRP A 2 -8.61 -18.41 46.41
C TRP A 2 -9.12 -18.16 44.97
N SER A 3 -10.27 -18.71 44.57
CA SER A 3 -10.81 -18.56 43.20
C SER A 3 -11.36 -17.16 42.88
N ASP A 4 -11.95 -16.48 43.87
CA ASP A 4 -12.65 -15.20 43.66
C ASP A 4 -11.68 -14.02 43.48
N GLY A 5 -10.51 -14.06 44.13
CA GLY A 5 -9.45 -13.05 43.96
C GLY A 5 -8.81 -13.06 42.56
N MET A 6 -8.74 -14.24 41.93
CA MET A 6 -8.21 -14.42 40.57
C MET A 6 -9.19 -13.89 39.51
N LYS A 7 -10.50 -14.18 39.68
CA LYS A 7 -11.56 -13.69 38.81
C LYS A 7 -11.67 -12.15 38.83
N ASN A 8 -11.48 -11.54 40.01
CA ASN A 8 -11.49 -10.10 40.14
C ASN A 8 -10.28 -9.44 39.45
N ASN A 9 -9.07 -9.98 39.60
CA ASN A 9 -7.88 -9.47 38.90
C ASN A 9 -7.97 -9.55 37.37
N ILE A 10 -8.56 -10.64 36.84
CA ILE A 10 -8.82 -10.79 35.39
C ILE A 10 -9.79 -9.70 34.91
N LYS A 11 -10.89 -9.47 35.64
CA LYS A 11 -11.85 -8.41 35.30
C LYS A 11 -11.22 -7.01 35.32
N THR A 12 -10.35 -6.70 36.29
CA THR A 12 -9.67 -5.40 36.34
C THR A 12 -8.65 -5.25 35.21
N SER A 13 -7.91 -6.30 34.86
CA SER A 13 -6.93 -6.28 33.78
C SER A 13 -7.57 -6.10 32.39
N ILE A 14 -8.68 -6.81 32.13
CA ILE A 14 -9.49 -6.63 30.91
C ILE A 14 -10.01 -5.20 30.83
N ARG A 15 -10.53 -4.64 31.93
CA ARG A 15 -11.05 -3.26 31.95
C ARG A 15 -9.96 -2.20 31.78
N LYS A 16 -8.72 -2.52 32.20
CA LYS A 16 -7.54 -1.65 32.01
C LYS A 16 -7.07 -1.68 30.56
N PHE A 17 -7.02 -2.87 29.95
CA PHE A 17 -6.71 -3.04 28.52
C PHE A 17 -7.74 -2.32 27.62
N PHE A 18 -9.03 -2.39 27.97
CA PHE A 18 -10.09 -1.65 27.27
C PHE A 18 -10.02 -0.11 27.47
N LYS A 19 -9.20 0.40 28.39
CA LYS A 19 -9.01 1.85 28.63
C LYS A 19 -7.76 2.42 27.96
N THR A 20 -6.88 1.57 27.43
CA THR A 20 -5.68 1.97 26.71
C THR A 20 -5.99 2.22 25.21
N SER A 21 -5.21 3.10 24.57
CA SER A 21 -5.37 3.43 23.15
C SER A 21 -5.29 2.18 22.26
N GLU A 22 -4.47 1.21 22.66
CA GLU A 22 -4.24 -0.06 22.00
C GLU A 22 -5.46 -0.99 22.07
N GLY A 23 -6.11 -1.08 23.24
CA GLY A 23 -7.32 -1.89 23.38
C GLY A 23 -8.49 -1.29 22.62
N THR A 24 -8.59 0.04 22.58
CA THR A 24 -9.59 0.75 21.77
C THR A 24 -9.40 0.45 20.27
N LEU A 25 -8.16 0.51 19.77
CA LEU A 25 -7.84 0.14 18.38
C LEU A 25 -8.19 -1.32 18.08
N PHE A 26 -7.90 -2.24 19.00
CA PHE A 26 -8.21 -3.66 18.81
C PHE A 26 -9.72 -3.93 18.75
N ILE A 27 -10.51 -3.22 19.57
CA ILE A 27 -11.98 -3.31 19.55
C ILE A 27 -12.54 -2.74 18.24
N ILE A 28 -12.02 -1.59 17.79
CA ILE A 28 -12.41 -0.99 16.51
C ILE A 28 -12.10 -1.95 15.37
N PHE A 29 -10.92 -2.58 15.37
CA PHE A 29 -10.55 -3.58 14.37
C PHE A 29 -11.55 -4.75 14.33
N LEU A 30 -11.85 -5.36 15.48
CA LEU A 30 -12.82 -6.46 15.56
C LEU A 30 -14.22 -6.03 15.13
N PHE A 31 -14.64 -4.82 15.50
CA PHE A 31 -15.94 -4.27 15.13
C PHE A 31 -16.05 -4.06 13.62
N VAL A 32 -15.06 -3.39 13.01
CA VAL A 32 -15.02 -3.16 11.56
C VAL A 32 -14.90 -4.47 10.79
N PHE A 33 -14.11 -5.43 11.28
CA PHE A 33 -13.97 -6.75 10.67
C PHE A 33 -15.30 -7.51 10.65
N ALA A 34 -16.01 -7.56 11.78
CA ALA A 34 -17.32 -8.21 11.88
C ALA A 34 -18.37 -7.49 11.00
N LEU A 35 -18.37 -6.16 11.01
CA LEU A 35 -19.29 -5.35 10.22
C LEU A 35 -19.06 -5.53 8.72
N MET A 36 -17.82 -5.54 8.26
CA MET A 36 -17.47 -5.77 6.85
C MET A 36 -17.72 -7.22 6.42
N SER A 37 -17.53 -8.19 7.32
CA SER A 37 -17.90 -9.58 7.10
C SER A 37 -19.42 -9.77 6.88
N VAL A 38 -20.25 -8.97 7.55
CA VAL A 38 -21.73 -9.05 7.42
C VAL A 38 -22.23 -8.26 6.21
N LEU A 39 -21.64 -7.08 5.92
CA LEU A 39 -22.02 -6.24 4.80
C LEU A 39 -21.57 -6.80 3.44
N SER A 40 -20.47 -7.56 3.40
CA SER A 40 -19.95 -8.15 2.16
C SER A 40 -19.54 -9.62 2.32
N PRO A 41 -20.50 -10.52 2.64
CA PRO A 41 -20.23 -11.90 3.04
C PRO A 41 -19.59 -12.77 1.96
N GLY A 42 -19.54 -12.30 0.71
CA GLY A 42 -18.90 -13.00 -0.41
C GLY A 42 -17.71 -12.27 -1.06
N LYS A 43 -17.42 -11.01 -0.71
CA LYS A 43 -16.27 -10.26 -1.28
C LYS A 43 -15.18 -10.02 -0.24
N PHE A 44 -15.54 -9.66 0.99
CA PHE A 44 -14.56 -9.33 2.03
C PHE A 44 -13.77 -10.55 2.50
N LEU A 45 -14.46 -11.64 2.85
CA LEU A 45 -13.86 -12.93 3.24
C LEU A 45 -13.64 -13.88 2.05
N SER A 46 -13.66 -13.37 0.82
CA SER A 46 -13.40 -14.21 -0.34
C SER A 46 -11.92 -14.63 -0.37
N PRO A 47 -11.59 -15.89 -0.73
CA PRO A 47 -10.21 -16.33 -0.88
C PRO A 47 -9.38 -15.41 -1.78
N ILE A 48 -9.98 -14.88 -2.85
CA ILE A 48 -9.30 -13.96 -3.78
C ILE A 48 -8.92 -12.63 -3.12
N ASN A 49 -9.77 -12.12 -2.23
CA ASN A 49 -9.51 -10.87 -1.51
C ASN A 49 -8.45 -11.09 -0.43
N MET A 50 -8.55 -12.21 0.31
CA MET A 50 -7.54 -12.57 1.30
C MET A 50 -6.17 -12.81 0.65
N GLU A 51 -6.12 -13.44 -0.52
CA GLU A 51 -4.90 -13.64 -1.30
C GLU A 51 -4.31 -12.30 -1.79
N SER A 52 -5.14 -11.41 -2.35
CA SER A 52 -4.70 -10.07 -2.77
C SER A 52 -4.12 -9.27 -1.59
N MET A 53 -4.77 -9.32 -0.43
CA MET A 53 -4.26 -8.68 0.79
C MET A 53 -2.97 -9.34 1.29
N ALA A 54 -2.87 -10.66 1.21
CA ALA A 54 -1.68 -11.40 1.63
C ALA A 54 -0.46 -11.10 0.75
N TYR A 55 -0.64 -10.75 -0.54
CA TYR A 55 0.43 -10.28 -1.41
C TYR A 55 0.81 -8.81 -1.16
N GLN A 56 -0.17 -7.96 -0.85
CA GLN A 56 0.06 -6.52 -0.70
C GLN A 56 0.72 -6.13 0.65
N ILE A 57 0.42 -6.85 1.74
CA ILE A 57 1.01 -6.55 3.06
C ILE A 57 2.55 -6.70 3.06
N PRO A 58 3.14 -7.81 2.56
CA PRO A 58 4.58 -7.96 2.43
C PRO A 58 5.23 -6.90 1.53
N GLU A 59 4.54 -6.50 0.45
CA GLU A 59 5.01 -5.46 -0.46
C GLU A 59 5.21 -4.13 0.28
N PHE A 60 4.18 -3.67 1.02
CA PHE A 60 4.31 -2.48 1.86
C PHE A 60 5.36 -2.63 2.97
N GLY A 61 5.53 -3.83 3.52
CA GLY A 61 6.56 -4.12 4.51
C GLY A 61 7.98 -3.87 3.97
N ILE A 62 8.28 -4.37 2.77
CA ILE A 62 9.60 -4.18 2.13
C ILE A 62 9.83 -2.70 1.77
N LEU A 63 8.79 -2.02 1.26
CA LEU A 63 8.86 -0.59 0.95
C LEU A 63 9.11 0.24 2.21
N ALA A 64 8.46 -0.07 3.33
CA ALA A 64 8.66 0.61 4.60
C ALA A 64 10.09 0.43 5.13
N LEU A 65 10.66 -0.78 5.03
CA LEU A 65 12.05 -1.04 5.42
C LEU A 65 13.04 -0.25 4.56
N SER A 66 12.79 -0.19 3.25
CA SER A 66 13.61 0.60 2.33
C SER A 66 13.54 2.10 2.67
N MET A 67 12.34 2.60 2.98
CA MET A 67 12.11 3.99 3.36
C MET A 67 12.69 4.36 4.72
N MET A 68 12.77 3.43 5.67
CA MET A 68 13.44 3.64 6.95
C MET A 68 14.92 4.03 6.76
N LEU A 69 15.63 3.34 5.85
CA LEU A 69 17.03 3.65 5.54
C LEU A 69 17.18 5.04 4.90
N VAL A 70 16.24 5.44 4.04
CA VAL A 70 16.24 6.73 3.35
C VAL A 70 15.92 7.89 4.29
N ILE A 71 15.03 7.69 5.27
CA ILE A 71 14.72 8.72 6.27
C ILE A 71 15.95 9.03 7.13
N MET A 72 16.80 8.03 7.44
CA MET A 72 18.05 8.25 8.15
C MET A 72 19.04 9.14 7.39
N THR A 73 18.98 9.18 6.06
CA THR A 73 19.81 10.08 5.24
C THR A 73 19.21 11.47 5.05
N GLY A 74 18.04 11.75 5.67
CA GLY A 74 17.38 13.06 5.63
C GLY A 74 16.53 13.29 4.39
N CYS A 75 16.37 12.28 3.54
CA CYS A 75 15.52 12.32 2.36
C CYS A 75 14.19 11.59 2.63
N MET A 76 13.11 12.02 1.99
CA MET A 76 11.82 11.30 2.01
C MET A 76 11.26 11.22 0.59
N ASN A 77 10.84 10.02 0.19
CA ASN A 77 10.16 9.77 -1.09
C ASN A 77 8.81 9.09 -0.91
N LEU A 78 7.76 9.88 -0.66
CA LEU A 78 6.42 9.34 -0.44
C LEU A 78 5.70 8.94 -1.74
N SER A 79 6.18 9.43 -2.89
CA SER A 79 5.61 9.13 -4.21
C SER A 79 5.94 7.73 -4.74
N LEU A 80 6.81 6.98 -4.06
CA LEU A 80 7.26 5.64 -4.48
C LEU A 80 6.10 4.67 -4.68
N THR A 81 5.12 4.68 -3.76
CA THR A 81 3.96 3.78 -3.82
C THR A 81 3.08 4.04 -5.04
N PHE A 82 2.80 5.31 -5.33
CA PHE A 82 1.98 5.68 -6.49
C PHE A 82 2.74 5.57 -7.80
N SER A 83 4.06 5.78 -7.79
CA SER A 83 4.91 5.48 -8.94
C SER A 83 4.92 3.98 -9.26
N ALA A 84 4.97 3.13 -8.24
CA ALA A 84 4.87 1.68 -8.40
C ALA A 84 3.48 1.26 -8.92
N ALA A 85 2.40 1.84 -8.38
CA ALA A 85 1.04 1.60 -8.87
C ALA A 85 0.87 2.00 -10.33
N LEU A 86 1.36 3.19 -10.72
CA LEU A 86 1.30 3.68 -12.09
C LEU A 86 2.10 2.79 -13.05
N GLY A 87 3.29 2.34 -12.62
CA GLY A 87 4.08 1.34 -13.34
C GLY A 87 3.35 0.02 -13.52
N MET A 88 2.74 -0.51 -12.45
CA MET A 88 1.97 -1.76 -12.49
C MET A 88 0.77 -1.69 -13.43
N ILE A 89 0.01 -0.58 -13.40
CA ILE A 89 -1.16 -0.40 -14.27
C ILE A 89 -0.71 -0.35 -15.74
N ILE A 90 0.24 0.52 -16.09
CA ILE A 90 0.68 0.67 -17.48
C ILE A 90 1.38 -0.60 -17.97
N GLY A 91 2.27 -1.18 -17.17
CA GLY A 91 2.95 -2.43 -17.53
C GLY A 91 1.98 -3.60 -17.66
N GLY A 92 0.97 -3.70 -16.79
CA GLY A 92 -0.09 -4.70 -16.88
C GLY A 92 -0.95 -4.53 -18.14
N LEU A 93 -1.29 -3.28 -18.50
CA LEU A 93 -1.99 -2.98 -19.75
C LEU A 93 -1.16 -3.36 -20.97
N VAL A 94 0.14 -3.04 -20.99
CA VAL A 94 1.05 -3.40 -22.09
C VAL A 94 1.19 -4.93 -22.21
N MET A 95 1.36 -5.64 -21.09
CA MET A 95 1.43 -7.10 -21.07
C MET A 95 0.13 -7.73 -21.57
N SER A 96 -1.02 -7.24 -21.12
CA SER A 96 -2.33 -7.72 -21.55
C SER A 96 -2.54 -7.54 -23.05
N ASN A 97 -2.25 -6.35 -23.58
CA ASN A 97 -2.38 -6.05 -25.01
C ASN A 97 -1.46 -6.96 -25.87
N LEU A 98 -0.19 -7.11 -25.49
CA LEU A 98 0.76 -7.94 -26.23
C LEU A 98 0.37 -9.43 -26.21
N TYR A 99 -0.13 -9.91 -25.07
CA TYR A 99 -0.63 -11.28 -24.95
C TYR A 99 -1.86 -11.51 -25.82
N THR A 100 -2.83 -10.58 -25.83
CA THR A 100 -4.03 -10.68 -26.70
C THR A 100 -3.68 -10.64 -28.20
N ALA A 101 -2.59 -9.96 -28.55
CA ALA A 101 -2.09 -9.89 -29.92
C ALA A 101 -1.24 -11.13 -30.34
N ASN A 102 -1.20 -12.19 -29.53
CA ASN A 102 -0.42 -13.42 -29.76
C ASN A 102 1.09 -13.22 -29.95
N HIS A 103 1.64 -12.10 -29.49
CA HIS A 103 3.09 -11.94 -29.37
C HIS A 103 3.53 -12.76 -28.16
N GLY A 104 4.34 -13.81 -28.37
CA GLY A 104 4.61 -14.85 -27.37
C GLY A 104 4.89 -14.33 -25.95
N ALA A 105 4.47 -15.11 -24.94
CA ALA A 105 4.46 -14.69 -23.53
C ALA A 105 5.78 -14.10 -23.02
N LEU A 106 6.92 -14.58 -23.51
CA LEU A 106 8.24 -14.06 -23.15
C LEU A 106 8.40 -12.59 -23.56
N LEU A 107 7.94 -12.21 -24.76
CA LEU A 107 8.04 -10.85 -25.28
C LEU A 107 7.09 -9.90 -24.56
N ALA A 108 5.88 -10.36 -24.22
CA ALA A 108 4.95 -9.58 -23.41
C ALA A 108 5.56 -9.25 -22.04
N VAL A 109 6.18 -10.23 -21.37
CA VAL A 109 6.82 -10.05 -20.05
C VAL A 109 8.03 -9.12 -20.13
N THR A 110 8.93 -9.29 -21.10
CA THR A 110 10.14 -8.45 -21.21
C THR A 110 9.79 -6.99 -21.51
N VAL A 111 8.85 -6.74 -22.42
CA VAL A 111 8.38 -5.38 -22.74
C VAL A 111 7.62 -4.80 -21.55
N GLY A 112 6.78 -5.58 -20.87
CA GLY A 112 6.11 -5.18 -19.63
C GLY A 112 7.09 -4.68 -18.57
N ILE A 113 8.11 -5.47 -18.24
CA ILE A 113 9.14 -5.10 -17.27
C ILE A 113 9.90 -3.84 -17.73
N ALA A 114 10.26 -3.75 -19.01
CA ALA A 114 10.95 -2.59 -19.56
C ALA A 114 10.12 -1.30 -19.43
N THR A 115 8.80 -1.37 -19.69
CA THR A 115 7.90 -0.22 -19.52
C THR A 115 7.78 0.19 -18.06
N MET A 116 7.64 -0.77 -17.13
CA MET A 116 7.60 -0.51 -15.69
C MET A 116 8.86 0.21 -15.21
N LEU A 117 10.05 -0.26 -15.63
CA LEU A 117 11.32 0.39 -15.31
C LEU A 117 11.42 1.80 -15.90
N GLY A 118 10.97 2.00 -17.14
CA GLY A 118 10.94 3.31 -17.78
C GLY A 118 10.08 4.31 -17.02
N ILE A 119 8.89 3.89 -16.61
CA ILE A 119 7.97 4.73 -15.82
C ILE A 119 8.57 5.08 -14.46
N ALA A 120 9.14 4.10 -13.75
CA ALA A 120 9.77 4.32 -12.45
C ALA A 120 10.94 5.32 -12.56
N ALA A 121 11.77 5.20 -13.60
CA ALA A 121 12.86 6.13 -13.87
C ALA A 121 12.35 7.54 -14.17
N LEU A 122 11.29 7.69 -14.97
CA LEU A 122 10.68 8.98 -15.29
C LEU A 122 10.07 9.65 -14.06
N CYS A 123 9.33 8.91 -13.23
CA CYS A 123 8.78 9.42 -11.97
C CYS A 123 9.90 9.82 -11.00
N GLY A 124 10.98 9.04 -10.91
CA GLY A 124 12.15 9.37 -10.09
C GLY A 124 12.85 10.64 -10.57
N LEU A 125 13.06 10.77 -11.89
CA LEU A 125 13.65 11.96 -12.51
C LEU A 125 12.78 13.19 -12.26
N PHE A 126 11.46 13.07 -12.42
CA PHE A 126 10.51 14.15 -12.17
C PHE A 126 10.62 14.66 -10.72
N ASN A 127 10.62 13.75 -9.74
CA ASN A 127 10.78 14.14 -8.34
C ASN A 127 12.14 14.79 -8.06
N GLY A 128 13.23 14.23 -8.60
CA GLY A 128 14.57 14.83 -8.47
C GLY A 128 14.65 16.23 -9.09
N TRP A 129 14.00 16.42 -10.25
CA TRP A 129 13.95 17.69 -10.95
C TRP A 129 13.14 18.75 -10.20
N VAL A 130 11.97 18.37 -9.68
CA VAL A 130 11.13 19.26 -8.86
C VAL A 130 11.86 19.70 -7.60
N ILE A 131 12.53 18.77 -6.91
CA ILE A 131 13.30 19.11 -5.70
C ILE A 131 14.49 20.03 -6.03
N ALA A 132 15.21 19.75 -7.12
CA ALA A 132 16.37 20.55 -7.53
C ALA A 132 16.01 21.96 -7.99
N LEU A 133 14.87 22.15 -8.65
CA LEU A 133 14.42 23.46 -9.13
C LEU A 133 13.80 24.34 -8.04
N PHE A 134 12.89 23.77 -7.24
CA PHE A 134 12.07 24.56 -6.33
C PHE A 134 12.64 24.66 -4.91
N GLY A 135 13.67 23.88 -4.57
CA GLY A 135 14.33 23.94 -3.25
C GLY A 135 13.40 23.63 -2.08
N VAL A 136 12.27 22.95 -2.34
CA VAL A 136 11.25 22.61 -1.32
C VAL A 136 11.70 21.37 -0.57
N THR A 137 11.29 21.24 0.69
CA THR A 137 11.51 20.03 1.47
C THR A 137 10.98 18.79 0.71
N PRO A 138 11.78 17.71 0.56
CA PRO A 138 11.42 16.53 -0.24
C PRO A 138 10.07 15.91 0.10
N MET A 139 9.63 16.02 1.36
CA MET A 139 8.34 15.52 1.81
C MET A 139 7.17 16.18 1.06
N ILE A 140 7.16 17.51 0.93
CA ILE A 140 6.05 18.26 0.31
C ILE A 140 6.03 18.01 -1.20
N ALA A 141 7.21 18.01 -1.83
CA ALA A 141 7.33 17.71 -3.26
C ALA A 141 6.80 16.31 -3.58
N THR A 142 7.18 15.31 -2.78
CA THR A 142 6.79 13.92 -3.05
C THR A 142 5.36 13.60 -2.64
N LEU A 143 4.78 14.30 -1.66
CA LEU A 143 3.34 14.29 -1.40
C LEU A 143 2.55 14.86 -2.60
N GLY A 144 2.95 16.01 -3.14
CA GLY A 144 2.29 16.58 -4.32
C GLY A 144 2.38 15.67 -5.55
N SER A 145 3.56 15.12 -5.83
CA SER A 145 3.75 14.15 -6.91
C SER A 145 2.94 12.88 -6.70
N SER A 146 2.79 12.41 -5.44
CA SER A 146 2.00 11.22 -5.13
C SER A 146 0.53 11.38 -5.52
N THR A 147 -0.08 12.53 -5.18
CA THR A 147 -1.46 12.86 -5.59
C THR A 147 -1.59 13.02 -7.10
N LEU A 148 -0.57 13.55 -7.77
CA LEU A 148 -0.55 13.67 -9.23
C LEU A 148 -0.52 12.29 -9.90
N PHE A 149 0.36 11.39 -9.45
CA PHE A 149 0.44 10.03 -9.96
C PHE A 149 -0.83 9.24 -9.67
N GLU A 150 -1.41 9.40 -8.48
CA GLU A 150 -2.71 8.83 -8.11
C GLU A 150 -3.81 9.28 -9.07
N GLY A 151 -3.92 10.59 -9.35
CA GLY A 151 -4.89 11.13 -10.29
C GLY A 151 -4.75 10.57 -11.70
N ILE A 152 -3.51 10.37 -12.17
CA ILE A 152 -3.26 9.72 -13.47
C ILE A 152 -3.71 8.26 -13.44
N CYS A 153 -3.41 7.53 -12.36
CA CYS A 153 -3.85 6.14 -12.20
C CYS A 153 -5.37 6.02 -12.29
N LEU A 154 -6.08 6.85 -11.50
CA LEU A 154 -7.55 6.84 -11.46
C LEU A 154 -8.18 7.18 -12.82
N ASN A 155 -7.55 8.08 -13.57
CA ASN A 155 -7.99 8.39 -14.94
C ASN A 155 -7.85 7.18 -15.86
N ILE A 156 -6.71 6.49 -15.83
CA ILE A 156 -6.45 5.30 -16.65
C ILE A 156 -7.38 4.14 -16.27
N THR A 157 -7.68 3.96 -14.98
CA THR A 157 -8.54 2.87 -14.50
C THR A 157 -10.04 3.19 -14.56
N HIS A 158 -10.42 4.41 -14.94
CA HIS A 158 -11.80 4.92 -14.96
C HIS A 158 -12.53 4.90 -13.60
N GLY A 159 -11.79 5.02 -12.49
CA GLY A 159 -12.34 5.05 -11.12
C GLY A 159 -12.33 3.71 -10.42
#